data_AF-A0A6P0VAJ8-F1
#
_entry.id   AF-A0A6P0VAJ8-F1
#
_cell.length_a   1.000
_cell.length_b   1.000
_cell.length_c   1.000
_cell.angle_alpha   90.00
_cell.angle_beta   90.00
_cell.angle_gamma   90.00
#
_symmetry.space_group_name_H-M   'P 1'
#
loop_
_entity.id
_entity.type
_entity.pdbx_description
1 polymer ?
#
loop_
_entity_poly.entity_id
_entity_poly.type
_entity_poly.pdbx_seq_one_letter_code
_entity_poly.pdbx_strand_id
1 'polypeptide(L)' 'EGHIRGIKTMVKESRPCPDVLVQIAAVRGALDRVSRIILDEHLTQCIGRAAEQGNIEGEIEELKAALDRFLP' A
#
# COMPACT_ATOMS: atom_id res chain seq x y z
N GLU A 1 -10.19 -7.67 5.95
CA GLU A 1 -10.52 -9.07 5.57
C GLU A 1 -11.92 -9.27 4.98
N GLY A 2 -12.96 -8.54 5.42
CA GLY A 2 -14.34 -8.72 4.94
C GLY A 2 -14.55 -8.57 3.42
N HIS A 3 -13.90 -7.60 2.78
CA HIS A 3 -14.08 -7.36 1.34
C HIS A 3 -13.57 -8.53 0.47
N ILE A 4 -12.41 -9.10 0.81
CA ILE A 4 -11.85 -10.26 0.09
C ILE A 4 -12.78 -11.47 0.24
N ARG A 5 -13.34 -11.68 1.44
CA ARG A 5 -14.34 -12.72 1.66
C ARG A 5 -15.60 -12.49 0.82
N GLY A 6 -16.07 -11.25 0.73
CA GLY A 6 -17.18 -10.85 -0.14
C GLY A 6 -16.92 -11.20 -1.61
N ILE A 7 -15.75 -10.81 -2.15
CA ILE A 7 -15.33 -11.15 -3.52
C ILE A 7 -15.33 -12.67 -3.73
N LYS A 8 -14.77 -13.44 -2.78
CA LYS A 8 -14.77 -14.91 -2.85
C LYS A 8 -16.18 -15.50 -2.91
N THR A 9 -17.13 -14.93 -2.17
CA THR A 9 -18.54 -15.32 -2.22
C THR A 9 -19.15 -14.99 -3.58
N MET A 10 -18.91 -13.80 -4.14
CA MET A 10 -19.43 -13.42 -5.46
C MET A 10 -18.97 -14.38 -6.56
N VAL A 11 -17.72 -14.85 -6.50
CA VAL A 11 -17.19 -15.86 -7.43
C VAL A 11 -17.91 -17.21 -7.25
N LYS A 12 -18.09 -17.67 -6.01
CA LYS A 12 -18.82 -18.92 -5.72
C LYS A 12 -20.28 -18.88 -6.20
N GLU A 13 -20.90 -17.71 -6.09
CA GLU A 13 -22.27 -17.44 -6.55
C GLU A 13 -22.36 -17.21 -8.07
N SER A 14 -21.25 -17.33 -8.81
CA SER A 14 -21.19 -17.08 -10.26
C SER A 14 -21.75 -15.72 -10.67
N ARG A 15 -21.52 -14.68 -9.85
CA ARG A 15 -21.92 -13.32 -10.19
C ARG A 15 -21.20 -12.83 -11.46
N PRO A 16 -21.79 -11.89 -12.21
CA PRO A 16 -21.19 -11.38 -13.44
C PRO A 16 -19.75 -10.90 -13.23
N CYS A 17 -18.84 -11.29 -14.13
CA CYS A 17 -17.43 -10.92 -14.03
C CYS A 17 -17.21 -9.39 -13.88
N PRO A 18 -17.95 -8.51 -14.59
CA PRO A 18 -17.81 -7.06 -14.40
C PRO A 18 -18.04 -6.62 -12.95
N ASP A 19 -19.06 -7.15 -12.26
CA ASP A 19 -19.35 -6.83 -10.86
C ASP A 19 -18.19 -7.23 -9.93
N VAL A 20 -17.65 -8.42 -10.14
CA VAL A 20 -16.51 -8.94 -9.36
C VAL A 20 -15.28 -8.06 -9.58
N LEU A 21 -15.01 -7.66 -10.83
CA LEU A 21 -13.89 -6.78 -11.17
C LEU A 21 -14.03 -5.40 -10.54
N VAL A 22 -15.24 -4.83 -10.46
CA VAL A 22 -15.48 -3.56 -9.74
C VAL A 22 -15.11 -3.69 -8.27
N GLN A 23 -15.47 -4.79 -7.61
CA GLN A 23 -15.13 -5.00 -6.20
C GLN A 23 -13.63 -5.20 -5.99
N ILE A 24 -12.95 -5.92 -6.90
CA ILE A 24 -11.49 -6.06 -6.88
C ILE A 24 -10.83 -4.68 -7.02
N ALA A 25 -11.29 -3.85 -7.96
CA ALA A 25 -10.76 -2.50 -8.16
C ALA A 25 -10.97 -1.62 -6.91
N ALA A 26 -12.12 -1.73 -6.25
CA ALA A 26 -12.39 -1.01 -5.01
C ALA A 26 -11.43 -1.42 -3.88
N VAL A 27 -11.16 -2.73 -3.73
CA VAL A 27 -10.20 -3.24 -2.74
C VAL A 27 -8.77 -2.79 -3.08
N ARG A 28 -8.37 -2.87 -4.35
CA ARG A 28 -7.06 -2.39 -4.80
C ARG A 28 -6.89 -0.91 -4.48
N GLY A 29 -7.86 -0.06 -4.82
CA GLY A 29 -7.78 1.36 -4.51
C GLY A 29 -7.76 1.65 -3.00
N ALA A 30 -8.38 0.82 -2.17
CA ALA A 30 -8.27 0.92 -0.72
C ALA A 30 -6.86 0.54 -0.22
N LEU A 31 -6.27 -0.52 -0.77
CA LEU A 31 -4.90 -0.90 -0.47
C LEU A 31 -3.92 0.19 -0.89
N ASP A 32 -4.05 0.75 -2.09
CA ASP A 32 -3.20 1.83 -2.58
C ASP A 32 -3.22 3.05 -1.64
N ARG A 33 -4.38 3.39 -1.06
CA ARG A 33 -4.50 4.46 -0.06
C ARG A 33 -3.79 4.13 1.24
N VAL A 34 -3.96 2.93 1.78
CA VAL A 34 -3.28 2.48 3.01
C VAL A 34 -1.77 2.47 2.81
N SER A 35 -1.35 1.89 1.69
CA SER A 35 0.03 1.87 1.22
C SER A 35 0.62 3.28 1.19
N ARG A 36 -0.10 4.27 0.62
CA ARG A 36 0.37 5.66 0.60
C ARG A 36 0.48 6.30 1.98
N ILE A 37 -0.46 6.04 2.89
CA ILE A 37 -0.40 6.55 4.27
C ILE A 37 0.85 6.04 4.98
N ILE A 38 1.15 4.74 4.83
CA ILE A 38 2.33 4.12 5.44
C ILE A 38 3.63 4.73 4.86
N LEU A 39 3.68 4.93 3.55
CA LEU A 39 4.84 5.54 2.90
C LEU A 39 5.08 6.99 3.36
N ASP A 40 4.01 7.77 3.54
CA ASP A 40 4.08 9.17 4.01
C ASP A 40 4.61 9.27 5.44
N GLU A 41 4.15 8.38 6.33
CA GLU A 41 4.66 8.25 7.69
C GLU A 41 6.16 7.88 7.68
N HIS A 42 6.54 6.89 6.87
CA HIS A 42 7.93 6.45 6.75
C HIS A 42 8.85 7.56 6.23
N LEU A 43 8.41 8.32 5.23
CA LEU A 43 9.12 9.50 4.71
C LEU A 43 9.35 10.53 5.81
N THR A 44 8.30 10.85 6.57
CA THR A 44 8.37 11.82 7.68
C THR A 44 9.39 11.38 8.73
N GLN A 45 9.40 10.09 9.08
CA GLN A 45 10.35 9.53 10.04
C GLN A 45 11.80 9.54 9.53
N CYS A 46 12.04 9.13 8.28
CA CYS A 46 13.40 9.13 7.71
C CYS A 46 14.00 10.55 7.69
N ILE A 47 13.19 11.54 7.27
CA ILE A 47 13.61 12.95 7.26
C ILE A 47 13.87 13.47 8.69
N GLY A 48 12.98 13.14 9.63
CA GLY A 48 13.14 13.51 11.04
C GLY A 48 14.44 12.96 11.64
N ARG A 49 14.71 11.67 11.46
CA ARG A 49 15.95 11.03 11.92
C ARG A 49 17.19 11.60 11.24
N ALA A 50 17.13 11.86 9.94
CA ALA A 50 18.25 12.48 9.21
C ALA A 50 18.57 13.87 9.77
N ALA A 51 17.55 14.67 10.10
CA ALA A 51 17.72 16.00 10.68
C ALA A 51 18.28 15.96 12.11
N GLU A 52 17.88 14.99 12.92
CA GLU A 52 18.33 14.85 14.31
C GLU A 52 19.72 14.24 14.44
N GLN A 53 20.03 13.22 13.63
CA GLN A 53 21.22 12.37 13.78
C GLN A 53 22.33 12.72 12.77
N GLY A 54 22.04 13.53 11.75
CA GLY A 54 22.99 13.90 10.70
C GLY A 54 23.32 12.78 9.72
N ASN A 55 22.69 11.61 9.83
CA ASN A 55 22.93 10.44 8.97
C ASN A 55 22.04 10.46 7.72
N ILE A 56 22.21 11.49 6.88
CA ILE A 56 21.34 11.70 5.71
C ILE A 56 21.43 10.53 4.72
N GLU A 57 22.64 10.03 4.44
CA GLU A 57 22.86 8.96 3.46
C GLU A 57 22.23 7.63 3.89
N GLY A 58 22.32 7.27 5.17
CA GLY A 58 21.69 6.06 5.68
C GLY A 58 20.16 6.10 5.57
N GLU A 59 19.56 7.23 5.92
CA GLU A 59 18.10 7.43 5.87
C GLU A 59 17.58 7.46 4.42
N ILE A 60 18.36 8.02 3.48
CA ILE A 60 18.04 7.96 2.04
C ILE A 60 18.06 6.52 1.52
N GLU A 61 19.03 5.70 1.92
CA GLU A 61 19.09 4.30 1.52
C GLU A 61 17.92 3.48 2.09
N GLU A 62 17.52 3.73 3.33
CA GLU A 62 16.32 3.11 3.92
C GLU A 62 15.06 3.46 3.13
N LEU A 63 14.88 4.75 2.80
CA LEU A 63 13.76 5.23 2.01
C LEU A 63 13.74 4.61 0.60
N LYS A 64 14.89 4.56 -0.09
CA LYS A 64 15.00 3.91 -1.41
C LYS A 64 14.60 2.44 -1.34
N ALA A 65 15.09 1.72 -0.34
CA ALA A 65 14.75 0.32 -0.15
C ALA A 65 13.25 0.13 0.13
N ALA A 66 12.59 1.07 0.83
CA ALA A 66 11.15 1.04 1.01
C ALA A 66 10.40 1.30 -0.31
N LEU A 67 10.86 2.25 -1.12
CA LEU A 67 10.30 2.55 -2.43
C LEU A 67 10.42 1.38 -3.41
N ASP A 68 11.56 0.69 -3.45
CA ASP A 68 11.79 -0.48 -4.31
C ASP A 68 10.83 -1.65 -4.01
N ARG A 69 10.34 -1.75 -2.76
CA ARG A 69 9.34 -2.75 -2.37
C ARG A 69 7.91 -2.32 -2.67
N PHE A 70 7.70 -1.01 -2.76
CA PHE A 70 6.39 -0.40 -2.93
C PHE A 70 6.01 -0.23 -4.40
N LEU A 71 6.99 0.20 -5.20
CA LEU A 71 6.84 0.43 -6.62
C LEU A 71 7.13 -0.89 -7.36
N PRO A 72 6.20 -1.37 -8.20
CA PRO A 72 6.40 -2.57 -9.00
C PRO A 72 7.41 -2.36 -10.15
#